data_AF-A0A7C3HCC5-F1
#
_entry.id   AF-A0A7C3HCC5-F1
#
_cell.length_a   1.000
_cell.length_b   1.000
_cell.length_c   1.000
_cell.angle_alpha   90.00
_cell.angle_beta   90.00
_cell.angle_gamma   90.00
#
_symmetry.space_group_name_H-M   'P 1'
#
loop_
_entity.id
_entity.type
_entity.pdbx_description
1 polymer ?
#
loop_
_entity_poly.entity_id
_entity_poly.type
_entity_poly.pdbx_seq_one_letter_code
_entity_poly.pdbx_strand_id
1 'polypeptide(L)'
;MRVFASRKPSMTDYPSPVLATEDIPPVAVDSMNATHKEEVELINQLGELLRAAADGTPDDAAISAQLKAWLEHTRAHFERENRLMREYAFPPYGVHAAEHANVLAELETLRDLWEQNHNPEPLTRYVFDRWPAWFDRHVNSMDKVTAQFLSQFIS
;
A
#
# COMPACT_ATOMS: atom_id res chain seq x y z
N MET A 1 33.68 22.06 -5.20
CA MET A 1 32.38 21.76 -4.58
C MET A 1 32.21 20.26 -4.61
N ARG A 2 32.42 19.55 -3.49
CA ARG A 2 32.24 18.09 -3.45
C ARG A 2 30.75 17.81 -3.34
N VAL A 3 30.17 17.21 -4.38
CA VAL A 3 28.82 16.67 -4.32
C VAL A 3 28.89 15.46 -3.39
N PHE A 4 28.33 15.58 -2.18
CA PHE A 4 28.08 14.42 -1.34
C PHE A 4 26.96 13.63 -2.01
N ALA A 5 27.31 12.56 -2.73
CA ALA A 5 26.31 11.57 -3.12
C ALA A 5 25.78 10.93 -1.84
N SER A 6 24.51 11.17 -1.51
CA SER A 6 23.83 10.46 -0.43
C SER A 6 24.00 8.96 -0.69
N ARG A 7 24.52 8.22 0.29
CA ARG A 7 24.67 6.77 0.22
C ARG A 7 23.28 6.17 -0.09
N LYS A 8 23.16 5.38 -1.16
CA LYS A 8 21.94 4.58 -1.38
C LYS A 8 21.74 3.68 -0.15
N PRO A 9 20.53 3.63 0.45
CA PRO A 9 20.27 2.78 1.60
C PRO A 9 20.61 1.32 1.27
N SER A 10 21.20 0.62 2.25
CA SER A 10 21.43 -0.83 2.16
C SER A 10 20.10 -1.54 2.35
N MET A 11 19.87 -2.71 1.72
CA MET A 11 18.64 -3.47 1.97
C MET A 11 18.48 -3.92 3.42
N THR A 12 19.57 -3.98 4.18
CA THR A 12 19.57 -4.21 5.62
C THR A 12 18.98 -3.05 6.43
N ASP A 13 18.85 -1.86 5.83
CA ASP A 13 18.29 -0.66 6.48
C ASP A 13 16.75 -0.65 6.41
N TYR A 14 16.15 -1.50 5.55
CA TYR A 14 14.70 -1.63 5.44
C TYR A 14 14.14 -2.62 6.46
N PRO A 15 12.98 -2.30 7.08
CA PRO A 15 12.36 -3.14 8.10
C PRO A 15 11.82 -4.44 7.51
N SER A 16 11.72 -5.46 8.36
CA SER A 16 11.03 -6.72 8.08
C SER A 16 10.31 -7.15 9.36
N PRO A 17 8.97 -7.20 9.36
CA PRO A 17 8.06 -6.85 8.25
C PRO A 17 8.16 -5.38 7.81
N VAL A 18 7.62 -5.03 6.64
CA VAL A 18 7.50 -3.65 6.15
C VAL A 18 6.67 -2.82 7.16
N LEU A 19 5.54 -3.38 7.56
CA LEU A 19 4.67 -2.86 8.63
C LEU A 19 4.14 -4.05 9.44
N ALA A 20 4.22 -3.99 10.77
CA ALA A 20 3.67 -5.06 11.61
C ALA A 20 2.14 -4.95 11.67
N THR A 21 1.44 -6.09 11.62
CA THR A 21 -0.04 -6.11 11.60
C THR A 21 -0.67 -5.53 12.86
N GLU A 22 0.05 -5.62 13.98
CA GLU A 22 -0.29 -5.06 15.28
C GLU A 22 -0.20 -3.52 15.33
N ASP A 23 0.54 -2.91 14.41
CA ASP A 23 0.69 -1.46 14.31
C ASP A 23 -0.43 -0.83 13.48
N ILE A 24 -1.31 -1.63 12.86
CA ILE A 24 -2.45 -1.13 12.08
C ILE A 24 -3.47 -0.50 13.03
N PRO A 25 -3.80 0.80 12.88
CA PRO A 25 -4.83 1.42 13.69
C PRO A 25 -6.20 0.81 13.40
N PRO A 26 -6.97 0.38 14.43
CA PRO A 26 -8.30 -0.15 14.21
C PRO A 26 -9.27 0.97 13.83
N VAL A 27 -10.19 0.66 12.93
CA VAL A 27 -11.32 1.51 12.53
C VAL A 27 -12.66 0.88 12.95
N ALA A 28 -13.75 1.65 12.91
CA ALA A 28 -15.04 1.27 13.47
C ALA A 28 -15.80 0.16 12.71
N VAL A 29 -15.34 -0.23 11.52
CA VAL A 29 -15.98 -1.24 10.66
C VAL A 29 -15.03 -2.43 10.50
N ASP A 30 -15.45 -3.62 10.96
CA ASP A 30 -14.59 -4.80 11.05
C ASP A 30 -14.10 -5.29 9.68
N SER A 31 -14.93 -5.18 8.65
CA SER A 31 -14.55 -5.56 7.28
C SER A 31 -13.43 -4.67 6.68
N MET A 32 -13.34 -3.40 7.11
CA MET A 32 -12.23 -2.52 6.74
C MET A 32 -10.94 -2.95 7.47
N ASN A 33 -11.01 -3.27 8.76
CA ASN A 33 -9.86 -3.80 9.51
C ASN A 33 -9.28 -5.08 8.88
N ALA A 34 -10.16 -6.00 8.44
CA ALA A 34 -9.74 -7.21 7.72
C ALA A 34 -9.05 -6.86 6.40
N THR A 35 -9.62 -5.94 5.62
CA THR A 35 -9.03 -5.51 4.34
C THR A 35 -7.66 -4.84 4.53
N HIS A 36 -7.50 -3.98 5.55
CA HIS A 36 -6.22 -3.34 5.88
C HIS A 36 -5.14 -4.36 6.27
N LYS A 37 -5.53 -5.40 7.03
CA LYS A 37 -4.62 -6.47 7.40
C LYS A 37 -4.16 -7.28 6.19
N GLU A 38 -5.09 -7.63 5.30
CA GLU A 38 -4.77 -8.33 4.05
C GLU A 38 -3.80 -7.51 3.18
N GLU A 39 -3.97 -6.18 3.08
CA GLU A 39 -3.05 -5.32 2.33
C GLU A 39 -1.64 -5.35 2.93
N VAL A 40 -1.52 -5.22 4.26
CA VAL A 40 -0.25 -5.31 4.98
C VAL A 40 0.42 -6.67 4.78
N GLU A 41 -0.33 -7.77 4.82
CA GLU A 41 0.20 -9.10 4.57
C GLU A 41 0.78 -9.25 3.16
N LEU A 42 0.08 -8.73 2.14
CA LEU A 42 0.55 -8.73 0.76
C LEU A 42 1.85 -7.92 0.58
N ILE A 43 1.94 -6.77 1.25
CA ILE A 43 3.10 -5.89 1.15
C ILE A 43 4.29 -6.44 1.93
N ASN A 44 4.06 -7.06 3.09
CA ASN A 44 5.11 -7.72 3.83
C ASN A 44 5.74 -8.87 3.02
N GLN A 45 4.92 -9.67 2.33
CA GLN A 45 5.40 -10.69 1.41
C GLN A 45 6.22 -10.10 0.25
N LEU A 46 5.76 -8.99 -0.34
CA LEU A 46 6.50 -8.27 -1.38
C LEU A 46 7.83 -7.72 -0.86
N GLY A 47 7.84 -7.16 0.35
CA GLY A 47 9.04 -6.66 1.03
C GLY A 47 10.08 -7.74 1.21
N GLU A 48 9.69 -8.94 1.63
CA GLU A 48 10.62 -10.08 1.75
C GLU A 48 11.22 -10.49 0.40
N LEU A 49 10.40 -10.53 -0.66
CA LEU A 49 10.89 -10.82 -2.01
C LEU A 49 11.90 -9.77 -2.50
N LEU A 50 11.64 -8.49 -2.23
CA LEU A 50 12.54 -7.39 -2.60
C LEU A 50 13.85 -7.41 -1.80
N ARG A 51 13.80 -7.80 -0.52
CA ARG A 51 15.00 -8.00 0.30
C ARG A 51 15.84 -9.17 -0.22
N ALA A 52 15.21 -10.31 -0.48
CA ALA A 52 15.89 -11.48 -1.03
C ALA A 52 16.51 -11.21 -2.42
N ALA A 53 15.83 -10.44 -3.26
CA ALA A 53 16.34 -10.01 -4.57
C ALA A 53 17.65 -9.23 -4.50
N ALA A 54 17.91 -8.50 -3.41
CA ALA A 54 19.16 -7.77 -3.26
C ALA A 54 20.33 -8.61 -2.71
N ASP A 55 20.02 -9.70 -2.00
CA ASP A 55 21.01 -10.61 -1.43
C ASP A 55 21.46 -11.70 -2.44
N GLY A 56 20.85 -11.78 -3.63
CA GLY A 56 21.16 -12.81 -4.61
C GLY A 56 20.40 -12.67 -5.94
N THR A 57 19.85 -13.79 -6.41
CA THR A 57 19.10 -13.85 -7.67
C THR A 57 17.62 -13.53 -7.40
N PRO A 58 17.06 -12.46 -8.00
CA PRO A 58 15.65 -12.13 -7.83
C PRO A 58 14.75 -13.23 -8.43
N ASP A 59 13.66 -13.54 -7.74
CA ASP A 59 12.55 -14.30 -8.31
C ASP A 59 11.56 -13.31 -8.93
N ASP A 60 11.88 -12.86 -10.15
CA ASP A 60 11.10 -11.84 -10.85
C ASP A 60 9.63 -12.24 -11.00
N ALA A 61 9.39 -13.54 -11.23
CA ALA A 61 8.05 -14.09 -11.38
C ALA A 61 7.24 -14.00 -10.06
N ALA A 62 7.87 -14.31 -8.93
CA ALA A 62 7.24 -14.14 -7.62
C ALA A 62 6.95 -12.67 -7.31
N ILE A 63 7.87 -11.75 -7.62
CA ILE A 63 7.67 -10.31 -7.43
C ILE A 63 6.52 -9.81 -8.31
N SER A 64 6.49 -10.17 -9.59
CA SER A 64 5.39 -9.82 -10.51
C SER A 64 4.04 -10.35 -10.01
N ALA A 65 3.99 -11.60 -9.56
CA ALA A 65 2.77 -12.20 -9.02
C ALA A 65 2.29 -11.47 -7.76
N GLN A 66 3.20 -11.14 -6.86
CA GLN A 66 2.87 -10.44 -5.61
C GLN A 66 2.44 -8.99 -5.85
N LEU A 67 3.11 -8.28 -6.75
CA LEU A 67 2.75 -6.92 -7.14
C LEU A 67 1.37 -6.88 -7.82
N LYS A 68 1.07 -7.87 -8.65
CA LYS A 68 -0.26 -8.03 -9.24
C LYS A 68 -1.33 -8.29 -8.18
N ALA A 69 -1.08 -9.20 -7.24
CA ALA A 69 -2.01 -9.51 -6.15
C ALA A 69 -2.31 -8.27 -5.29
N TRP A 70 -1.28 -7.49 -4.96
CA TRP A 70 -1.44 -6.24 -4.24
C TRP A 70 -2.24 -5.19 -5.01
N LEU A 71 -1.96 -5.00 -6.31
CA LEU A 71 -2.72 -4.06 -7.14
C LEU A 71 -4.20 -4.45 -7.27
N GLU A 72 -4.49 -5.74 -7.46
CA GLU A 72 -5.86 -6.27 -7.53
C GLU A 72 -6.60 -6.10 -6.19
N HIS A 73 -5.92 -6.40 -5.07
CA HIS A 73 -6.46 -6.18 -3.73
C HIS A 73 -6.77 -4.71 -3.48
N THR A 74 -5.82 -3.81 -3.73
CA THR A 74 -5.96 -2.36 -3.52
C THR A 74 -7.11 -1.79 -4.37
N ARG A 75 -7.25 -2.24 -5.62
CA ARG A 75 -8.37 -1.85 -6.48
C ARG A 75 -9.70 -2.28 -5.89
N ALA A 76 -9.81 -3.55 -5.50
CA ALA A 76 -11.04 -4.08 -4.93
C ALA A 76 -11.37 -3.43 -3.57
N HIS A 77 -10.36 -3.14 -2.75
CA HIS A 77 -10.46 -2.37 -1.51
C HIS A 77 -11.10 -1.01 -1.77
N PHE A 78 -10.46 -0.16 -2.59
CA PHE A 78 -10.95 1.18 -2.87
C PHE A 78 -12.31 1.18 -3.59
N GLU A 79 -12.58 0.22 -4.48
CA GLU A 79 -13.89 0.09 -5.12
C GLU A 79 -15.00 -0.16 -4.10
N ARG A 80 -14.77 -1.01 -3.09
CA ARG A 80 -15.74 -1.28 -2.02
C ARG A 80 -16.00 -0.02 -1.20
N GLU A 81 -14.96 0.67 -0.75
CA GLU A 81 -15.12 1.88 0.05
C GLU A 81 -15.76 3.02 -0.74
N ASN A 82 -15.30 3.26 -1.96
CA ASN A 82 -15.88 4.27 -2.84
C ASN A 82 -17.36 3.99 -3.13
N ARG A 83 -17.76 2.72 -3.26
CA ARG A 83 -19.16 2.34 -3.40
C ARG A 83 -19.94 2.69 -2.13
N LEU A 84 -19.47 2.29 -0.95
CA LEU A 84 -20.14 2.56 0.32
C LEU A 84 -20.24 4.06 0.62
N MET A 85 -19.17 4.82 0.38
CA MET A 85 -19.15 6.27 0.54
C MET A 85 -20.19 6.96 -0.36
N ARG A 86 -20.35 6.52 -1.61
CA ARG A 86 -21.40 7.05 -2.50
C ARG A 86 -22.80 6.63 -2.05
N GLU A 87 -22.98 5.36 -1.70
CA GLU A 87 -24.26 4.77 -1.29
C GLU A 87 -24.87 5.49 -0.09
N TYR A 88 -24.04 5.81 0.90
CA TYR A 88 -24.46 6.51 2.13
C TYR A 88 -24.23 8.03 2.10
N ALA A 89 -23.90 8.60 0.93
CA ALA A 89 -23.68 10.04 0.75
C ALA A 89 -22.66 10.64 1.73
N PHE A 90 -21.51 9.97 1.90
CA PHE A 90 -20.42 10.42 2.74
C PHE A 90 -19.90 11.80 2.28
N PRO A 91 -19.96 12.85 3.11
CA PRO A 91 -19.73 14.23 2.64
C PRO A 91 -18.36 14.49 1.99
N PRO A 92 -17.22 13.98 2.50
CA PRO A 92 -15.91 14.22 1.88
C PRO A 92 -15.51 13.16 0.83
N TYR A 93 -16.47 12.42 0.26
CA TYR A 93 -16.22 11.39 -0.77
C TYR A 93 -15.27 11.86 -1.90
N GLY A 94 -15.47 13.08 -2.42
CA GLY A 94 -14.69 13.57 -3.56
C GLY A 94 -13.18 13.65 -3.28
N VAL A 95 -12.79 14.01 -2.07
CA VAL A 95 -11.36 14.09 -1.69
C VAL A 95 -10.81 12.70 -1.40
N HIS A 96 -11.57 11.82 -0.73
CA HIS A 96 -11.16 10.44 -0.45
C HIS A 96 -10.97 9.64 -1.74
N ALA A 97 -11.95 9.66 -2.64
CA ALA A 97 -11.84 8.96 -3.92
C ALA A 97 -10.70 9.48 -4.81
N ALA A 98 -10.35 10.77 -4.71
CA ALA A 98 -9.20 11.32 -5.43
C ALA A 98 -7.87 10.77 -4.90
N GLU A 99 -7.73 10.62 -3.58
CA GLU A 99 -6.55 9.99 -2.98
C GLU A 99 -6.40 8.52 -3.41
N HIS A 100 -7.51 7.76 -3.39
CA HIS A 100 -7.56 6.39 -3.91
C HIS A 100 -7.09 6.31 -5.37
N ALA A 101 -7.58 7.22 -6.22
CA ALA A 101 -7.20 7.25 -7.63
C ALA A 101 -5.71 7.55 -7.84
N ASN A 102 -5.13 8.45 -7.04
CA ASN A 102 -3.71 8.79 -7.11
C ASN A 102 -2.83 7.58 -6.75
N VAL A 103 -3.17 6.85 -5.68
CA VAL A 103 -2.43 5.67 -5.22
C VAL A 103 -2.51 4.55 -6.25
N LEU A 104 -3.70 4.28 -6.81
CA LEU A 104 -3.85 3.28 -7.86
C LEU A 104 -3.04 3.62 -9.11
N ALA A 105 -3.04 4.88 -9.55
CA ALA A 105 -2.25 5.30 -10.71
C ALA A 105 -0.75 5.16 -10.46
N GLU A 106 -0.29 5.43 -9.24
CA GLU A 106 1.11 5.21 -8.85
C GLU A 106 1.47 3.71 -8.84
N LEU A 107 0.63 2.86 -8.26
CA LEU A 107 0.83 1.40 -8.27
C LEU A 107 0.83 0.82 -9.69
N GLU A 108 -0.06 1.28 -10.57
CA GLU A 108 -0.09 0.89 -11.98
C GLU A 108 1.22 1.26 -12.68
N THR A 109 1.72 2.48 -12.42
CA THR A 109 3.01 2.96 -12.96
C THR A 109 4.18 2.10 -12.47
N LEU A 110 4.21 1.76 -11.18
CA LEU A 110 5.26 0.91 -10.60
C LEU A 110 5.24 -0.50 -11.19
N ARG A 111 4.04 -1.07 -11.39
CA ARG A 111 3.88 -2.35 -12.09
C ARG A 111 4.37 -2.27 -13.52
N ASP A 112 4.02 -1.23 -14.27
CA ASP A 112 4.50 -1.08 -15.65
C ASP A 112 6.02 -0.92 -15.72
N LEU A 113 6.63 -0.17 -14.80
CA LEU A 113 8.08 -0.02 -14.71
C LEU A 113 8.78 -1.33 -14.37
N TRP A 114 8.22 -2.09 -13.42
CA TRP A 114 8.72 -3.41 -13.04
C TRP A 114 8.70 -4.38 -14.23
N GLU A 115 7.56 -4.53 -14.91
CA GLU A 115 7.41 -5.45 -16.05
C GLU A 115 8.28 -5.07 -17.26
N GLN A 116 8.72 -3.81 -17.36
CA GLN A 116 9.58 -3.35 -18.46
C GLN A 116 11.05 -3.77 -18.32
N ASN A 117 11.58 -3.80 -17.09
CA ASN A 117 13.02 -3.91 -16.88
C ASN A 117 13.44 -4.68 -15.62
N HIS A 118 12.50 -5.14 -14.80
CA HIS A 118 12.71 -5.78 -13.51
C HIS A 118 13.68 -5.02 -12.60
N ASN A 119 13.72 -3.69 -12.70
CA ASN A 119 14.50 -2.86 -11.79
C ASN A 119 13.73 -2.75 -10.45
N PRO A 120 14.25 -3.33 -9.35
CA PRO A 120 13.55 -3.30 -8.08
C PRO A 120 13.62 -1.93 -7.38
N GLU A 121 14.50 -1.02 -7.80
CA GLU A 121 14.76 0.23 -7.06
C GLU A 121 13.50 1.12 -6.88
N PRO A 122 12.70 1.41 -7.91
CA PRO A 122 11.48 2.21 -7.74
C PRO A 122 10.46 1.54 -6.82
N LEU A 123 10.26 0.23 -7.00
CA LEU A 123 9.30 -0.56 -6.21
C LEU A 123 9.73 -0.66 -4.74
N THR A 124 11.01 -0.91 -4.50
CA THR A 124 11.62 -0.95 -3.16
C THR A 124 11.40 0.36 -2.41
N ARG A 125 11.73 1.50 -3.04
CA ARG A 125 11.51 2.81 -2.42
C ARG A 125 10.03 3.07 -2.13
N TYR A 126 9.14 2.63 -3.01
CA TYR A 126 7.72 2.79 -2.76
C TYR A 126 7.26 1.95 -1.56
N VAL A 127 7.59 0.65 -1.57
CA VAL A 127 7.19 -0.31 -0.53
C VAL A 127 7.71 0.07 0.85
N PHE A 128 8.96 0.51 0.97
CA PHE A 128 9.57 0.75 2.28
C PHE A 128 9.54 2.21 2.75
N ASP A 129 9.49 3.19 1.85
CA ASP A 129 9.51 4.61 2.24
C ASP A 129 8.12 5.26 2.10
N ARG A 130 7.49 5.10 0.94
CA ARG A 130 6.31 5.90 0.56
C ARG A 130 5.00 5.31 1.06
N TRP A 131 4.80 4.02 0.83
CA TRP A 131 3.57 3.34 1.18
C TRP A 131 3.32 3.32 2.69
N PRO A 132 4.29 2.99 3.57
CA PRO A 132 4.03 2.94 5.02
C PRO A 132 3.60 4.30 5.57
N ALA A 133 4.27 5.37 5.13
CA ALA A 133 3.95 6.74 5.53
C ALA A 133 2.64 7.26 4.92
N TRP A 134 2.20 6.72 3.79
CA TRP A 134 0.89 7.02 3.21
C TRP A 134 -0.20 6.25 3.96
N PHE A 135 -0.05 4.94 4.12
CA PHE A 135 -1.01 4.03 4.72
C PHE A 135 -1.33 4.44 6.17
N ASP A 136 -0.31 4.70 6.99
CA ASP A 136 -0.49 5.16 8.37
C ASP A 136 -1.34 6.44 8.43
N ARG A 137 -1.03 7.43 7.58
CA ARG A 137 -1.81 8.67 7.52
C ARG A 137 -3.22 8.45 7.00
N HIS A 138 -3.38 7.61 5.97
CA HIS A 138 -4.67 7.37 5.33
C HIS A 138 -5.64 6.69 6.31
N VAL A 139 -5.19 5.60 6.93
CA VAL A 139 -5.98 4.83 7.91
C VAL A 139 -6.31 5.68 9.14
N ASN A 140 -5.33 6.42 9.70
CA ASN A 140 -5.56 7.25 10.89
C ASN A 140 -6.43 8.49 10.64
N SER A 141 -6.68 8.88 9.38
CA SER A 141 -7.44 10.08 9.05
C SER A 141 -8.68 9.78 8.21
N MET A 142 -8.51 9.48 6.92
CA MET A 142 -9.60 9.35 5.97
C MET A 142 -10.44 8.11 6.30
N ASP A 143 -9.81 6.95 6.44
CA ASP A 143 -10.54 5.68 6.67
C ASP A 143 -11.16 5.65 8.05
N LYS A 144 -10.49 6.23 9.07
CA LYS A 144 -11.07 6.35 10.40
C LYS A 144 -12.37 7.15 10.40
N VAL A 145 -12.41 8.27 9.68
CA VAL A 145 -13.61 9.10 9.56
C VAL A 145 -14.67 8.39 8.72
N THR A 146 -14.27 7.76 7.62
CA THR A 146 -15.16 6.97 6.75
C THR A 146 -15.80 5.81 7.50
N ALA A 147 -15.01 4.99 8.21
CA ALA A 147 -15.49 3.90 9.03
C ALA A 147 -16.44 4.38 10.14
N GLN A 148 -16.10 5.47 10.84
CA GLN A 148 -16.95 6.02 11.90
C GLN A 148 -18.31 6.52 11.38
N PHE A 149 -18.34 7.00 10.14
CA PHE A 149 -19.58 7.37 9.46
C PHE A 149 -20.36 6.11 9.04
N LEU A 150 -19.68 5.16 8.37
CA LEU A 150 -20.29 3.94 7.86
C LEU A 150 -20.83 3.04 8.98
N SER A 151 -20.23 3.03 10.17
CA SER A 151 -20.70 2.24 11.32
C SER A 151 -22.11 2.60 11.80
N GLN A 152 -22.70 3.69 11.29
CA GLN A 152 -24.10 4.06 11.54
C GLN A 152 -25.08 3.33 10.61
N PHE A 153 -24.58 2.70 9.55
CA PHE A 153 -25.36 2.10 8.47
C PHE A 153 -25.05 0.62 8.27
N ILE A 154 -23.80 0.22 8.52
CA ILE A 154 -23.31 -1.15 8.38
C ILE A 154 -22.66 -1.63 9.68
N SER A 155 -22.61 -2.94 9.87
CA SER A 155 -21.94 -3.62 10.99
C SER A 155 -20.67 -4.29 10.50
#